data_AF-A0A8T1W8X8-F1
#
_entry.id   AF-A0A8T1W8X8-F1
#
_cell.length_a   1.000
_cell.length_b   1.000
_cell.length_c   1.000
_cell.angle_alpha   90.00
_cell.angle_beta   90.00
_cell.angle_gamma   90.00
#
_symmetry.space_group_name_H-M   'P 1'
#
loop_
_entity.id
_entity.type
_entity.pdbx_description
1 polymer ?
#
loop_
_entity_poly.entity_id
_entity_poly.type
_entity_poly.pdbx_seq_one_letter_code
_entity_poly.pdbx_strand_id
1 'polypeptide(L)'
;MLAIRRAAAAAPKRAFASPVQTMGFTNIHDKEKAAEAVYFNKHDEKSLRKLLQKMKGQTDVVDKEGYKHHVEHDKKGLKEIAGLDLSEEQVNALLKWKHQQ
;
A
#
# COMPACT_ATOMS: atom_id res chain seq x y z
N MET A 1 52.79 72.51 9.85
CA MET A 1 52.16 71.42 9.07
C MET A 1 52.13 70.17 9.94
N LEU A 2 51.10 69.98 10.78
CA LEU A 2 50.94 68.77 11.60
C LEU A 2 49.92 67.84 10.94
N ALA A 3 50.37 66.65 10.52
CA ALA A 3 49.52 65.61 9.94
C ALA A 3 48.96 64.71 11.05
N ILE A 4 47.64 64.69 11.20
CA ILE A 4 46.94 63.76 12.10
C ILE A 4 46.57 62.51 11.29
N ARG A 5 47.34 61.43 11.49
CA ARG A 5 47.00 60.10 10.96
C ARG A 5 45.93 59.48 11.87
N ARG A 6 44.70 59.34 11.38
CA ARG A 6 43.65 58.54 12.03
C ARG A 6 43.86 57.07 11.66
N ALA A 7 44.16 56.23 12.65
CA ALA A 7 44.16 54.78 12.52
C ALA A 7 42.71 54.27 12.59
N ALA A 8 42.26 53.52 11.57
CA ALA A 8 40.98 52.84 11.58
C ALA A 8 41.14 51.46 12.24
N ALA A 9 40.48 51.25 13.38
CA ALA A 9 40.41 49.94 14.03
C ALA A 9 39.40 49.06 13.28
N ALA A 10 39.88 48.02 12.60
CA ALA A 10 39.04 47.00 11.98
C ALA A 10 38.58 45.99 13.05
N ALA A 11 37.30 46.02 13.40
CA ALA A 11 36.69 45.00 14.26
C ALA A 11 36.38 43.72 13.44
N PRO A 12 36.78 42.52 13.89
CA PRO A 12 36.45 41.30 13.19
C PRO A 12 34.98 40.91 13.47
N LYS A 13 34.13 41.01 12.45
CA LYS A 13 32.77 40.46 12.49
C LYS A 13 32.86 38.93 12.45
N ARG A 14 32.89 38.27 13.61
CA ARG A 14 32.64 36.83 13.71
C ARG A 14 31.14 36.58 13.45
N ALA A 15 30.80 36.20 12.23
CA ALA A 15 29.49 35.64 11.91
C ALA A 15 29.49 34.16 12.34
N PHE A 16 28.83 33.84 13.46
CA PHE A 16 28.42 32.47 13.74
C PHE A 16 27.14 32.19 12.96
N ALA A 17 27.26 31.64 11.76
CA ALA A 17 26.15 30.98 11.10
C ALA A 17 26.04 29.57 11.71
N SER A 18 25.01 29.33 12.52
CA SER A 18 24.72 28.00 13.07
C SER A 18 23.97 27.18 12.02
N PRO A 19 24.50 26.05 11.52
CA PRO A 19 23.87 25.23 10.48
C PRO A 19 22.75 24.31 10.99
N VAL A 20 22.23 24.53 12.20
CA VAL A 20 21.46 23.51 12.94
C VAL A 20 19.98 23.44 12.54
N GLN A 21 19.43 24.41 11.80
CA GLN A 21 17.97 24.49 11.58
C GLN A 21 17.46 23.83 10.27
N THR A 22 18.33 23.44 9.35
CA THR A 22 17.92 22.83 8.07
C THR A 22 17.71 21.31 8.14
N MET A 23 18.19 20.63 9.18
CA MET A 23 18.08 19.17 9.33
C MET A 23 16.72 18.68 9.86
N GLY A 24 15.90 19.59 10.41
CA GLY A 24 14.60 19.24 11.01
C GLY A 24 13.44 19.15 10.00
N PHE A 25 13.43 20.00 8.98
CA PHE A 25 12.31 20.10 8.03
C PHE A 25 12.34 19.03 6.93
N THR A 26 13.51 18.56 6.52
CA THR A 26 13.65 17.47 5.55
C THR A 26 13.10 16.15 6.10
N ASN A 27 13.39 15.86 7.37
CA ASN A 27 12.91 14.67 8.08
C ASN A 27 11.38 14.63 8.23
N ILE A 28 10.74 15.80 8.38
CA ILE A 28 9.27 15.90 8.47
C ILE A 28 8.63 15.60 7.11
N HIS A 29 9.11 16.22 6.03
CA HIS A 29 8.59 15.95 4.69
C HIS A 29 8.78 14.50 4.24
N ASP A 30 9.90 13.88 4.60
CA ASP A 30 10.13 12.46 4.29
C ASP A 30 9.17 11.54 5.07
N LYS A 31 8.86 11.89 6.33
CA LYS A 31 7.85 11.17 7.13
C LYS A 31 6.44 11.35 6.60
N GLU A 32 6.09 12.56 6.16
CA GLU A 32 4.79 12.84 5.53
C GLU A 32 4.61 12.01 4.25
N LYS A 33 5.61 12.02 3.36
CA LYS A 33 5.58 11.18 2.14
C LYS A 33 5.50 9.70 2.44
N ALA A 34 6.22 9.21 3.45
CA ALA A 34 6.13 7.81 3.86
C ALA A 34 4.73 7.46 4.40
N ALA A 35 4.12 8.34 5.19
CA ALA A 35 2.77 8.15 5.70
C ALA A 35 1.72 8.18 4.57
N GLU A 36 1.85 9.11 3.63
CA GLU A 36 1.01 9.18 2.43
C GLU A 36 1.12 7.91 1.59
N ALA A 37 2.34 7.43 1.32
CA ALA A 37 2.55 6.20 0.55
C ALA A 37 1.87 4.99 1.21
N VAL A 38 1.98 4.84 2.53
CA VAL A 38 1.31 3.76 3.26
C VAL A 38 -0.21 3.91 3.19
N TYR A 39 -0.72 5.13 3.30
CA TYR A 39 -2.16 5.41 3.21
C TYR A 39 -2.73 5.07 1.83
N PHE A 40 -2.10 5.60 0.77
CA PHE A 40 -2.54 5.37 -0.60
C PHE A 40 -2.40 3.91 -1.01
N ASN A 41 -1.32 3.22 -0.63
CA ASN A 41 -1.18 1.79 -0.89
C ASN A 41 -2.34 0.98 -0.28
N LYS A 42 -2.74 1.27 0.96
CA LYS A 42 -3.89 0.60 1.59
C LYS A 42 -5.21 0.95 0.91
N HIS A 43 -5.37 2.21 0.50
CA HIS A 43 -6.59 2.65 -0.17
C HIS A 43 -6.74 2.07 -1.57
N ASP A 44 -5.63 2.01 -2.31
CA ASP A 44 -5.54 1.42 -3.64
C ASP A 44 -5.75 -0.08 -3.56
N GLU A 45 -5.16 -0.77 -2.58
CA GLU A 45 -5.46 -2.18 -2.33
C GLU A 45 -6.97 -2.40 -2.12
N LYS A 46 -7.61 -1.57 -1.29
CA LYS A 46 -9.06 -1.64 -1.05
C LYS A 46 -9.86 -1.38 -2.33
N SER A 47 -9.40 -0.46 -3.17
CA SER A 47 -10.04 -0.10 -4.44
C SER A 47 -9.88 -1.20 -5.48
N LEU A 48 -8.69 -1.80 -5.58
CA LEU A 48 -8.40 -2.95 -6.43
C LEU A 48 -9.21 -4.18 -5.99
N ARG A 49 -9.34 -4.45 -4.68
CA ARG A 49 -10.21 -5.53 -4.17
C ARG A 49 -11.66 -5.34 -4.61
N LYS A 50 -12.19 -4.12 -4.53
CA LYS A 50 -13.55 -3.80 -5.02
C LYS A 50 -13.68 -3.96 -6.53
N LEU A 51 -12.66 -3.56 -7.29
CA LEU A 51 -12.64 -3.73 -8.75
C LEU A 51 -12.67 -5.21 -9.12
N LEU A 52 -11.84 -6.04 -8.48
CA LEU A 52 -11.81 -7.48 -8.70
C LEU A 52 -13.14 -8.15 -8.33
N GLN A 53 -13.81 -7.71 -7.26
CA GLN A 53 -15.16 -8.19 -6.91
C GLN A 53 -16.19 -7.86 -8.01
N LYS A 54 -16.16 -6.64 -8.56
CA LYS A 54 -17.04 -6.24 -9.67
C LYS A 54 -16.73 -7.03 -10.94
N MET A 55 -15.45 -7.22 -11.26
CA MET A 55 -15.03 -8.01 -12.42
C MET A 55 -15.46 -9.47 -12.29
N LYS A 56 -15.31 -10.08 -11.11
CA LYS A 56 -15.81 -11.44 -10.85
C LYS A 56 -17.30 -11.54 -11.19
N GLY A 57 -18.12 -10.62 -10.71
CA GLY A 57 -19.56 -10.61 -11.01
C GLY A 57 -19.89 -10.45 -12.50
N GLN A 58 -19.04 -9.77 -13.27
CA GLN A 58 -19.20 -9.66 -14.73
C GLN A 58 -18.75 -10.94 -15.44
N THR A 59 -17.60 -11.49 -15.06
CA THR A 59 -17.04 -12.70 -15.65
C THR A 59 -17.93 -13.91 -15.38
N ASP A 60 -18.50 -14.05 -14.18
CA ASP A 60 -19.40 -15.16 -13.84
C ASP A 60 -20.67 -15.17 -14.71
N VAL A 61 -21.10 -14.01 -15.22
CA VAL A 61 -22.29 -13.87 -16.08
C VAL A 61 -21.96 -14.13 -17.55
N VAL A 62 -20.80 -13.67 -18.02
CA VAL A 62 -20.39 -13.74 -19.43
C VAL A 62 -19.69 -15.07 -19.76
N ASP A 63 -18.87 -15.58 -18.85
CA ASP A 63 -18.05 -16.78 -19.03
C ASP A 63 -18.57 -17.97 -18.21
N LYS A 64 -19.60 -18.62 -18.75
CA LYS A 64 -20.20 -19.82 -18.13
C LYS A 64 -19.29 -21.04 -18.17
N GLU A 65 -18.31 -21.08 -19.07
CA GLU A 65 -17.37 -22.19 -19.20
C GLU A 65 -16.24 -22.07 -18.17
N GLY A 66 -15.68 -20.87 -18.01
CA GLY A 66 -14.73 -20.55 -16.94
C GLY A 66 -15.32 -20.81 -15.55
N TYR A 67 -16.59 -20.45 -15.31
CA TYR A 67 -17.28 -20.75 -14.06
C TYR A 67 -17.31 -22.26 -13.76
N LYS A 68 -17.64 -23.11 -14.76
CA LYS A 68 -17.63 -24.57 -14.59
C LYS A 68 -16.23 -25.09 -14.26
N HIS A 69 -15.20 -24.58 -14.93
CA HIS A 69 -13.82 -24.97 -14.67
C HIS A 69 -13.38 -24.60 -13.24
N HIS A 70 -13.79 -23.43 -12.74
CA HIS A 70 -13.51 -23.02 -11.35
C HIS A 70 -14.19 -23.92 -10.32
N VAL A 71 -15.46 -24.28 -10.55
CA VAL A 71 -16.20 -25.19 -9.67
C VAL A 71 -15.59 -26.60 -9.69
N GLU A 72 -15.16 -27.10 -10.85
CA GLU A 72 -14.48 -28.39 -10.96
C GLU A 72 -13.12 -28.40 -10.28
N HIS A 73 -12.34 -27.33 -10.42
CA HIS A 73 -11.08 -27.17 -9.71
C HIS A 73 -11.28 -27.18 -8.19
N ASP A 74 -12.28 -26.45 -7.69
CA ASP A 74 -12.60 -26.43 -6.26
C ASP A 74 -13.07 -27.81 -5.76
N LYS A 75 -13.85 -28.54 -6.55
CA LYS A 75 -14.25 -29.93 -6.25
C LYS A 75 -13.05 -30.87 -6.19
N LYS A 76 -12.06 -30.71 -7.07
CA LYS A 76 -10.83 -31.51 -7.05
C LYS A 76 -10.00 -31.19 -5.81
N GLY A 77 -9.81 -29.90 -5.50
CA GLY A 77 -9.10 -29.47 -4.29
C GLY A 77 -9.73 -30.02 -3.01
N LEU A 78 -11.06 -30.03 -2.90
CA LEU A 78 -11.76 -30.60 -1.74
C LEU A 78 -11.55 -32.12 -1.59
N LYS A 79 -11.35 -32.85 -2.70
CA LYS A 79 -11.07 -34.29 -2.69
C LYS A 79 -9.61 -34.63 -2.37
N GLU A 80 -8.69 -33.70 -2.62
CA GLU A 80 -7.24 -33.89 -2.38
C GLU A 80 -6.85 -33.65 -0.91
N ILE A 81 -7.74 -33.06 -0.09
CA ILE A 81 -7.47 -32.83 1.33
C ILE A 81 -7.52 -34.17 2.08
N ALA A 82 -6.35 -34.68 2.43
CA ALA A 82 -6.22 -35.92 3.20
C ALA A 82 -6.89 -35.79 4.57
N GLY A 83 -7.77 -36.76 4.90
CA GLY A 83 -8.48 -36.83 6.18
C GLY A 83 -9.84 -36.12 6.20
N LEU A 84 -10.30 -35.59 5.06
CA LEU A 84 -11.59 -34.91 4.96
C LEU A 84 -12.58 -35.72 4.10
N ASP A 85 -13.31 -36.64 4.73
CA ASP A 85 -14.41 -37.37 4.09
C ASP A 85 -15.69 -36.52 4.10
N LEU A 86 -15.87 -35.69 3.07
CA LEU A 86 -17.09 -34.91 2.88
C LEU A 86 -18.10 -35.70 2.04
N SER A 87 -19.37 -35.68 2.45
CA SER A 87 -20.45 -36.11 1.57
C SER A 87 -20.61 -35.14 0.40
N GLU A 88 -21.18 -35.60 -0.72
CA GLU A 88 -21.41 -34.75 -1.89
C GLU A 88 -22.32 -33.54 -1.57
N GLU A 89 -23.24 -33.71 -0.63
CA GLU A 89 -24.10 -32.64 -0.11
C GLU A 89 -23.29 -31.57 0.64
N GLN A 90 -22.32 -31.97 1.46
CA GLN A 90 -21.43 -31.05 2.18
C GLN A 90 -20.50 -30.30 1.23
N VAL A 91 -19.96 -30.99 0.22
CA VAL A 91 -19.15 -30.35 -0.84
C VAL A 91 -19.97 -29.30 -1.58
N ASN A 92 -21.21 -29.62 -1.97
CA ASN A 92 -22.09 -28.68 -2.64
C ASN A 92 -22.49 -27.49 -1.73
N ALA A 93 -22.70 -27.73 -0.43
CA ALA A 93 -22.96 -26.67 0.54
C ALA A 93 -21.77 -25.71 0.71
N LEU A 94 -20.54 -26.25 0.78
CA LEU A 94 -19.31 -25.45 0.87
C LEU A 94 -19.05 -24.64 -0.40
N LEU A 95 -19.25 -25.25 -1.57
CA LEU A 95 -19.14 -24.54 -2.85
C LEU A 95 -20.17 -23.42 -2.93
N LYS A 96 -21.42 -23.70 -2.55
CA LYS A 96 -22.47 -22.68 -2.54
C LYS A 96 -22.11 -21.54 -1.60
N TRP A 97 -21.64 -21.82 -0.38
CA TRP A 97 -21.19 -20.81 0.58
C TRP A 97 -20.06 -19.92 0.01
N LYS A 98 -19.06 -20.51 -0.66
CA LYS A 98 -17.94 -19.78 -1.27
C LYS A 98 -18.37 -18.84 -2.40
N HIS A 99 -19.40 -19.22 -3.17
CA HIS A 99 -19.86 -18.46 -4.33
C HIS A 99 -21.01 -17.48 -4.01
N GLN A 100 -21.60 -17.54 -2.80
CA GLN A 100 -22.70 -16.64 -2.39
C GLN A 100 -22.22 -15.33 -1.73
N GLN A 101 -20.93 -15.19 -1.47
CA GLN A 101 -20.24 -13.99 -0.95
C GLN A 101 -19.60 -13.19 -2.09
#